data_AF-I0YVT7-F1
#
_entry.id   AF-I0YVT7-F1
#
_cell.length_a   1.000
_cell.length_b   1.000
_cell.length_c   1.000
_cell.angle_alpha   90.00
_cell.angle_beta   90.00
_cell.angle_gamma   90.00
#
_symmetry.space_group_name_H-M   'P 1'
#
loop_
_entity.id
_entity.type
_entity.pdbx_description
1 polymer ?
#
loop_
_entity_poly.entity_id
_entity_poly.type
_entity_poly.pdbx_seq_one_letter_code
_entity_poly.pdbx_strand_id
1 'polypeptide(L)'
;MAAYYLLLVAAALSVLSSTEAGCYRGRPKPVIPPELYHWNDEPTTLLAARHLPRRFDWSDVDGQNLIVSSWGQHQPIYCGSCWVHGTLSMVQDRLKISKKGKGPDVMLGRQSLLNCAAYEGMGAGCDGGDPIDVFRYMAKFGLPDESCNTYSATDHTKFDQSLKHCPLGAVCRNCMPLNDTADTCWAVKSPILYKVKSWGKIETAHKSEQESAMMSEIYQRGPIVCSISTPEDFTYGYRGGIYKDPLNYTRETVDHNVEVTGWGEEHGVPFWIVRNSWGTFWGEMGFFRIERGINSLFLEDSDCWYAEPEHEMEDEVEDGELVGSMYGVLDAKSEQGSERESTTAAPSKLERALDKVRLEIQKQLKLADNTAVQVAAAEAADALQKIGATLSGLKASTADQAAS
;
A
#
# COMPACT_ATOMS: atom_id res chain seq x y z
N MET A 1 13.38 -21.45 -51.58
CA MET A 1 12.29 -22.35 -51.12
C MET A 1 12.64 -23.03 -49.78
N ALA A 2 13.73 -23.79 -49.66
CA ALA A 2 14.11 -24.45 -48.40
C ALA A 2 14.43 -23.50 -47.22
N ALA A 3 15.08 -22.36 -47.47
CA ALA A 3 15.38 -21.37 -46.43
C ALA A 3 14.14 -20.63 -45.88
N TYR A 4 13.08 -20.52 -46.69
CA TYR A 4 11.82 -19.87 -46.29
C TYR A 4 10.98 -20.79 -45.40
N TYR A 5 11.04 -22.10 -45.65
CA TYR A 5 10.43 -23.12 -44.78
C TYR A 5 11.15 -23.25 -43.43
N LEU A 6 12.47 -23.11 -43.40
CA LEU A 6 13.23 -23.10 -42.13
C LEU A 6 12.92 -21.90 -41.24
N LEU A 7 12.67 -20.72 -41.83
CA LEU A 7 12.22 -19.53 -41.08
C LEU A 7 10.78 -19.65 -40.57
N LEU A 8 9.88 -20.28 -41.34
CA LEU A 8 8.51 -20.56 -40.88
C LEU A 8 8.45 -21.65 -39.81
N VAL A 9 9.33 -22.66 -39.87
CA VAL A 9 9.45 -23.70 -38.83
C VAL A 9 10.13 -23.14 -37.58
N ALA A 10 11.11 -22.24 -37.71
CA ALA A 10 11.70 -21.54 -36.57
C ALA A 10 10.70 -20.57 -35.91
N ALA A 11 9.87 -19.88 -36.70
CA ALA A 11 8.78 -19.04 -36.19
C ALA A 11 7.64 -19.87 -35.55
N ALA A 12 7.40 -21.09 -36.03
CA ALA A 12 6.44 -22.03 -35.42
C ALA A 12 7.00 -22.70 -34.15
N LEU A 13 8.33 -22.90 -34.07
CA LEU A 13 9.01 -23.43 -32.88
C LEU A 13 9.27 -22.38 -31.80
N SER A 14 9.29 -21.08 -32.14
CA SER A 14 9.37 -19.99 -31.15
C SER A 14 8.00 -19.60 -30.56
N VAL A 15 6.91 -20.20 -31.03
CA VAL A 15 5.54 -19.98 -30.52
C VAL A 15 5.06 -21.12 -29.61
N LEU A 16 5.91 -22.13 -29.36
CA LEU A 16 5.70 -23.17 -28.34
C LEU A 16 6.27 -22.78 -26.96
N SER A 17 6.21 -21.48 -26.63
CA SER A 17 6.31 -20.97 -25.25
C SER A 17 5.01 -20.22 -24.89
N SER A 18 3.87 -20.78 -25.29
CA SER A 18 2.67 -20.72 -24.46
C SER A 18 2.97 -21.63 -23.24
N THR A 19 2.71 -21.34 -21.97
CA THR A 19 1.68 -20.54 -21.34
C THR A 19 1.95 -20.66 -19.84
N GLU A 20 2.50 -19.63 -19.20
CA GLU A 20 2.22 -19.41 -17.77
C GLU A 20 1.61 -18.01 -17.69
N ALA A 21 0.30 -17.97 -17.96
CA ALA A 21 -0.52 -16.81 -17.71
C ALA A 21 -0.83 -16.78 -16.21
N GLY A 22 0.18 -16.40 -15.43
CA GLY A 22 0.13 -16.27 -13.98
C GLY A 22 1.05 -15.15 -13.54
N CYS A 23 0.75 -14.53 -12.39
CA CYS A 23 1.63 -13.50 -11.82
C CYS A 23 2.94 -14.08 -11.30
N TYR A 24 2.92 -15.35 -10.86
CA TYR A 24 4.10 -16.02 -10.37
C TYR A 24 4.88 -16.61 -11.54
N ARG A 25 6.03 -16.02 -11.86
CA ARG A 25 6.99 -16.59 -12.83
C ARG A 25 8.06 -17.38 -12.09
N GLY A 26 7.89 -18.69 -11.98
CA GLY A 26 8.97 -19.63 -11.58
C GLY A 26 9.58 -19.43 -10.18
N ARG A 27 8.96 -18.62 -9.30
CA ARG A 27 9.40 -18.45 -7.92
C ARG A 27 8.60 -19.38 -7.00
N PRO A 28 9.25 -20.24 -6.19
CA PRO A 28 8.56 -20.96 -5.13
C PRO A 28 7.86 -19.96 -4.21
N LYS A 29 6.61 -20.24 -3.82
CA LYS A 29 5.94 -19.46 -2.78
C LYS A 29 6.86 -19.37 -1.55
N PRO A 30 7.07 -18.17 -0.98
CA PRO A 30 7.88 -18.04 0.21
C PRO A 30 7.27 -18.87 1.33
N VAL A 31 8.12 -19.58 2.07
CA VAL A 31 7.69 -20.18 3.34
C VAL A 31 7.55 -19.02 4.32
N ILE A 32 6.31 -18.62 4.57
CA ILE A 32 6.00 -17.54 5.50
C ILE A 32 6.13 -18.12 6.92
N PRO A 33 6.98 -17.55 7.78
CA PRO A 33 7.05 -17.96 9.18
C PRO A 33 5.68 -17.83 9.86
N PRO A 34 5.23 -18.80 10.66
CA PRO A 34 3.90 -18.78 11.30
C PRO A 34 3.62 -17.52 12.11
N GLU A 35 4.65 -16.91 12.72
CA GLU A 35 4.54 -15.65 13.46
C GLU A 35 4.15 -14.45 12.59
N LEU A 36 4.27 -14.56 11.26
CA LEU A 36 3.83 -13.54 10.30
C LEU A 36 2.42 -13.82 9.75
N TYR A 37 1.82 -14.96 10.08
CA TYR A 37 0.44 -15.26 9.67
C TYR A 37 -0.51 -14.28 10.31
N HIS A 38 -0.24 -13.90 11.57
CA HIS A 38 -1.06 -13.01 12.38
C HIS A 38 -0.15 -11.96 13.01
N TRP A 39 -0.26 -10.71 12.54
CA TRP A 39 0.48 -9.59 13.12
C TRP A 39 -0.45 -8.74 13.96
N ASN A 40 -0.31 -8.86 15.29
CA ASN A 40 -1.06 -8.09 16.29
C ASN A 40 -2.60 -8.16 16.17
N ASP A 41 -3.13 -9.16 15.48
CA ASP A 41 -4.57 -9.35 15.30
C ASP A 41 -4.89 -10.80 14.94
N GLU A 42 -6.07 -11.23 15.36
CA GLU A 42 -6.57 -12.60 15.18
C GLU A 42 -7.80 -12.60 14.27
N PRO A 43 -8.12 -13.74 13.63
CA PRO A 43 -9.30 -13.84 12.78
C PRO A 43 -10.57 -13.50 13.57
N THR A 44 -11.56 -12.97 12.85
CA THR A 44 -12.88 -12.75 13.46
C THR A 44 -13.44 -14.02 14.07
N THR A 45 -14.30 -13.85 15.07
CA THR A 45 -15.08 -14.96 15.60
C THR A 45 -15.92 -15.58 14.49
N LEU A 46 -15.80 -16.90 14.34
CA LEU A 46 -16.56 -17.68 13.37
C LEU A 46 -18.06 -17.56 13.67
N LEU A 47 -18.82 -17.05 12.72
CA LEU A 47 -20.27 -16.95 12.83
C LEU A 47 -20.91 -18.27 12.41
N ALA A 48 -21.94 -18.69 13.16
CA ALA A 48 -22.78 -19.81 12.73
C ALA A 48 -23.49 -19.45 11.42
N ALA A 49 -23.62 -20.39 10.48
CA ALA A 49 -24.22 -20.17 9.16
C ALA A 49 -25.60 -19.49 9.20
N ARG A 50 -26.42 -19.74 10.25
CA ARG A 50 -27.73 -19.10 10.46
C ARG A 50 -27.67 -17.58 10.68
N HIS A 51 -26.51 -17.03 11.05
CA HIS A 51 -26.30 -15.61 11.28
C HIS A 51 -25.69 -14.90 10.06
N LEU A 52 -25.27 -15.66 9.04
CA LEU A 52 -24.77 -15.11 7.78
C LEU A 52 -25.94 -15.02 6.79
N PRO A 53 -26.10 -13.90 6.07
CA PRO A 53 -27.13 -13.80 5.04
C PRO A 53 -26.80 -14.73 3.86
N ARG A 54 -27.85 -15.17 3.13
CA ARG A 54 -27.67 -15.99 1.92
C ARG A 54 -26.94 -15.26 0.79
N ARG A 55 -27.08 -13.95 0.73
CA ARG A 55 -26.40 -13.06 -0.22
C ARG A 55 -25.83 -11.87 0.54
N PHE A 56 -24.61 -11.50 0.22
CA PHE A 56 -23.95 -10.32 0.74
C PHE A 56 -22.93 -9.81 -0.26
N ASP A 57 -22.86 -8.49 -0.43
CA ASP A 57 -22.01 -7.86 -1.44
C ASP A 57 -21.63 -6.46 -0.94
N TRP A 58 -20.33 -6.20 -0.73
CA TRP A 58 -19.88 -4.88 -0.30
C TRP A 58 -20.11 -3.78 -1.34
N SER A 59 -20.41 -4.12 -2.60
CA SER A 59 -20.84 -3.15 -3.61
C SER A 59 -22.29 -2.68 -3.46
N ASP A 60 -23.07 -3.34 -2.60
CA ASP A 60 -24.48 -3.04 -2.36
C ASP A 60 -24.87 -3.38 -0.92
N VAL A 61 -24.42 -2.55 0.03
CA VAL A 61 -24.84 -2.61 1.44
C VAL A 61 -25.89 -1.53 1.67
N ASP A 62 -27.15 -1.94 1.80
CA ASP A 62 -28.31 -1.04 1.94
C ASP A 62 -28.39 0.03 0.82
N GLY A 63 -28.02 -0.34 -0.41
CA GLY A 63 -27.98 0.56 -1.57
C GLY A 63 -26.73 1.44 -1.67
N GLN A 64 -25.76 1.26 -0.77
CA GLN A 64 -24.48 1.96 -0.80
C GLN A 64 -23.36 1.06 -1.33
N ASN A 65 -22.59 1.57 -2.29
CA ASN A 65 -21.35 0.96 -2.73
C ASN A 65 -20.20 1.33 -1.78
N LEU A 66 -19.65 0.33 -1.09
CA LEU A 66 -18.53 0.48 -0.15
C LEU A 66 -17.22 -0.10 -0.67
N ILE A 67 -17.14 -0.37 -1.97
CA ILE A 67 -15.92 -0.81 -2.63
C ILE A 67 -15.45 0.19 -3.70
N VAL A 68 -14.16 0.20 -4.03
CA VAL A 68 -13.55 1.13 -5.00
C VAL A 68 -13.65 0.60 -6.44
N SER A 69 -13.14 1.35 -7.42
CA SER A 69 -13.16 0.93 -8.82
C SER A 69 -12.26 -0.28 -9.10
N SER A 70 -12.62 -1.08 -10.11
CA SER A 70 -11.78 -2.17 -10.62
C SER A 70 -10.54 -1.66 -11.38
N TRP A 71 -9.54 -2.51 -11.56
CA TRP A 71 -8.21 -2.19 -12.09
C TRP A 71 -7.76 -3.16 -13.18
N GLY A 72 -6.80 -2.70 -14.01
CA GLY A 72 -6.16 -3.53 -15.04
C GLY A 72 -4.63 -3.52 -14.92
N GLN A 73 -4.06 -4.65 -14.51
CA GLN A 73 -2.61 -4.81 -14.30
C GLN A 73 -1.82 -5.05 -15.60
N HIS A 74 -2.50 -5.34 -16.71
CA HIS A 74 -1.87 -5.71 -17.99
C HIS A 74 -1.72 -4.52 -18.95
N GLN A 75 -1.94 -3.30 -18.47
CA GLN A 75 -1.91 -2.07 -19.26
C GLN A 75 -1.05 -1.01 -18.55
N PRO A 76 -0.24 -0.23 -19.28
CA PRO A 76 -0.07 -0.24 -20.74
C PRO A 76 0.75 -1.41 -21.30
N ILE A 77 1.46 -2.13 -20.43
CA ILE A 77 2.24 -3.34 -20.76
C ILE A 77 1.94 -4.44 -19.75
N TYR A 78 2.34 -5.67 -20.04
CA TYR A 78 2.18 -6.77 -19.10
C TYR A 78 3.04 -6.57 -17.84
N CYS A 79 2.42 -6.67 -16.68
CA CYS A 79 3.09 -6.74 -15.39
C CYS A 79 2.37 -7.75 -14.48
N GLY A 80 3.06 -8.77 -14.00
CA GLY A 80 2.55 -9.82 -13.10
C GLY A 80 2.34 -9.30 -11.68
N SER A 81 1.45 -8.33 -11.52
CA SER A 81 1.29 -7.53 -10.30
C SER A 81 -0.05 -7.76 -9.58
N CYS A 82 -0.69 -8.92 -9.75
CA CYS A 82 -1.93 -9.23 -9.04
C CYS A 82 -1.75 -9.30 -7.52
N TRP A 83 -0.58 -9.72 -7.04
CA TRP A 83 -0.26 -9.70 -5.62
C TRP A 83 -0.36 -8.28 -5.02
N VAL A 84 -0.04 -7.26 -5.82
CA VAL A 84 -0.25 -5.85 -5.49
C VAL A 84 -1.71 -5.47 -5.69
N HIS A 85 -2.30 -5.77 -6.85
CA HIS A 85 -3.63 -5.30 -7.20
C HIS A 85 -4.73 -5.92 -6.33
N GLY A 86 -4.74 -7.24 -6.15
CA GLY A 86 -5.71 -7.93 -5.31
C GLY A 86 -5.60 -7.49 -3.86
N THR A 87 -4.38 -7.42 -3.32
CA THR A 87 -4.16 -7.01 -1.93
C THR A 87 -4.52 -5.56 -1.69
N LEU A 88 -4.07 -4.63 -2.54
CA LEU A 88 -4.42 -3.21 -2.37
C LEU A 88 -5.90 -2.94 -2.65
N SER A 89 -6.57 -3.71 -3.51
CA SER A 89 -8.04 -3.60 -3.68
C SER A 89 -8.75 -3.89 -2.36
N MET A 90 -8.39 -4.99 -1.69
CA MET A 90 -8.88 -5.32 -0.35
C MET A 90 -8.60 -4.23 0.69
N VAL A 91 -7.37 -3.72 0.74
CA VAL A 91 -7.00 -2.70 1.72
C VAL A 91 -7.75 -1.38 1.48
N GLN A 92 -7.93 -0.96 0.23
CA GLN A 92 -8.70 0.24 -0.14
C GLN A 92 -10.19 0.10 0.20
N ASP A 93 -10.78 -1.06 -0.08
CA ASP A 93 -12.19 -1.31 0.25
C ASP A 93 -12.39 -1.28 1.77
N ARG A 94 -11.46 -1.90 2.53
CA ARG A 94 -11.50 -1.83 4.00
C ARG A 94 -11.30 -0.42 4.55
N LEU A 95 -10.47 0.42 3.91
CA LEU A 95 -10.36 1.85 4.22
C LEU A 95 -11.70 2.57 3.98
N LYS A 96 -12.35 2.32 2.85
CA LYS A 96 -13.65 2.92 2.54
C LYS A 96 -14.73 2.48 3.54
N ILE A 97 -14.73 1.21 3.93
CA ILE A 97 -15.64 0.65 4.92
C ILE A 97 -15.38 1.25 6.30
N SER A 98 -14.13 1.38 6.75
CA SER A 98 -13.79 1.98 8.05
C SER A 98 -14.26 3.43 8.15
N LYS A 99 -14.17 4.16 7.03
CA LYS A 99 -14.69 5.53 6.88
C LYS A 99 -16.19 5.62 6.63
N LYS A 100 -16.91 4.49 6.57
CA LYS A 100 -18.36 4.41 6.28
C LYS A 100 -18.74 5.09 4.95
N GLY A 101 -17.87 4.95 3.95
CA GLY A 101 -18.05 5.56 2.62
C GLY A 101 -17.99 7.09 2.61
N LYS A 102 -17.38 7.73 3.63
CA LYS A 102 -17.16 9.18 3.66
C LYS A 102 -15.83 9.54 3.00
N GLY A 103 -15.78 10.75 2.45
CA GLY A 103 -14.59 11.28 1.79
C GLY A 103 -14.38 10.71 0.38
N PRO A 104 -13.28 11.10 -0.27
CA PRO A 104 -12.87 10.50 -1.54
C PRO A 104 -12.43 9.04 -1.34
N ASP A 105 -12.59 8.24 -2.40
CA ASP A 105 -12.00 6.90 -2.43
C ASP A 105 -10.47 7.05 -2.43
N VAL A 106 -9.80 6.44 -1.44
CA VAL A 106 -8.34 6.40 -1.38
C VAL A 106 -7.84 5.35 -2.35
N MET A 107 -7.04 5.77 -3.32
CA MET A 107 -6.48 4.86 -4.31
C MET A 107 -5.02 4.62 -3.97
N LEU A 108 -4.66 3.47 -3.41
CA LEU A 108 -3.29 3.22 -2.94
C LEU A 108 -2.30 3.07 -4.09
N GLY A 109 -1.14 3.71 -3.94
CA GLY A 109 -0.06 3.81 -4.94
C GLY A 109 0.57 2.48 -5.31
N ARG A 110 -0.01 1.82 -6.32
CA ARG A 110 0.45 0.51 -6.84
C ARG A 110 1.85 0.62 -7.43
N GLN A 111 2.08 1.68 -8.19
CA GLN A 111 3.38 1.90 -8.81
C GLN A 111 4.46 2.20 -7.77
N SER A 112 4.12 2.92 -6.69
CA SER A 112 5.04 3.19 -5.58
C SER A 112 5.49 1.91 -4.90
N LEU A 113 4.57 0.96 -4.65
CA LEU A 113 4.91 -0.35 -4.13
C LEU A 113 5.82 -1.13 -5.10
N LEU A 114 5.44 -1.23 -6.38
CA LEU A 114 6.21 -1.96 -7.41
C LEU A 114 7.62 -1.39 -7.63
N ASN A 115 7.77 -0.08 -7.45
CA ASN A 115 9.06 0.59 -7.54
C ASN A 115 9.98 0.27 -6.34
N CYS A 116 9.41 0.07 -5.14
CA CYS A 116 10.17 0.16 -3.90
C CYS A 116 10.25 -1.12 -3.08
N ALA A 117 9.24 -2.00 -3.12
CA ALA A 117 9.18 -3.17 -2.24
C ALA A 117 10.36 -4.13 -2.44
N ALA A 118 10.82 -4.30 -3.68
CA ALA A 118 11.95 -5.19 -4.00
C ALA A 118 13.28 -4.74 -3.36
N TYR A 119 13.49 -3.43 -3.13
CA TYR A 119 14.68 -2.93 -2.42
C TYR A 119 14.72 -3.39 -0.96
N GLU A 120 13.57 -3.76 -0.40
CA GLU A 120 13.40 -4.25 0.97
C GLU A 120 13.27 -5.78 1.03
N GLY A 121 13.49 -6.46 -0.10
CA GLY A 121 13.34 -7.90 -0.23
C GLY A 121 11.88 -8.38 -0.17
N MET A 122 10.93 -7.51 -0.51
CA MET A 122 9.48 -7.79 -0.48
C MET A 122 8.95 -7.81 -1.92
N GLY A 123 8.55 -8.99 -2.40
CA GLY A 123 8.16 -9.19 -3.79
C GLY A 123 9.30 -9.01 -4.81
N ALA A 124 8.96 -9.20 -6.08
CA ALA A 124 9.86 -9.10 -7.23
C ALA A 124 9.28 -8.17 -8.32
N GLY A 125 8.53 -7.13 -7.93
CA GLY A 125 7.93 -6.20 -8.86
C GLY A 125 6.91 -6.87 -9.79
N CYS A 126 7.13 -6.74 -11.10
CA CYS A 126 6.29 -7.31 -12.15
C CYS A 126 6.52 -8.82 -12.38
N ASP A 127 7.51 -9.43 -11.73
CA ASP A 127 7.75 -10.88 -11.77
C ASP A 127 7.10 -11.64 -10.59
N GLY A 128 6.21 -10.96 -9.85
CA GLY A 128 5.36 -11.56 -8.83
C GLY A 128 5.76 -11.22 -7.39
N GLY A 129 5.00 -11.75 -6.43
CA GLY A 129 5.11 -11.50 -5.00
C GLY A 129 3.89 -12.04 -4.30
N ASP A 130 3.79 -11.82 -2.99
CA ASP A 130 2.73 -12.39 -2.14
C ASP A 130 1.99 -11.30 -1.36
N PRO A 131 0.71 -11.47 -0.98
CA PRO A 131 -0.01 -10.50 -0.15
C PRO A 131 0.75 -10.08 1.12
N ILE A 132 1.47 -11.01 1.75
CA ILE A 132 2.29 -10.75 2.93
C ILE A 132 3.39 -9.71 2.68
N ASP A 133 3.95 -9.65 1.47
CA ASP A 133 4.97 -8.66 1.11
C ASP A 133 4.37 -7.25 1.09
N VAL A 134 3.11 -7.13 0.65
CA VAL A 134 2.35 -5.87 0.67
C VAL A 134 2.10 -5.43 2.11
N PHE A 135 1.62 -6.32 2.97
CA PHE A 135 1.31 -5.99 4.37
C PHE A 135 2.56 -5.55 5.13
N ARG A 136 3.66 -6.29 4.98
CA ARG A 136 4.94 -5.95 5.62
C ARG A 136 5.47 -4.60 5.13
N TYR A 137 5.34 -4.31 3.84
CA TYR A 137 5.73 -3.02 3.28
C TYR A 137 4.87 -1.89 3.84
N MET A 138 3.54 -2.04 3.80
CA MET A 138 2.60 -1.03 4.28
C MET A 138 2.76 -0.77 5.79
N ALA A 139 2.95 -1.81 6.60
CA ALA A 139 3.17 -1.65 8.04
C ALA A 139 4.48 -0.91 8.35
N LYS A 140 5.55 -1.18 7.59
CA LYS A 140 6.87 -0.57 7.82
C LYS A 140 6.98 0.85 7.25
N PHE A 141 6.42 1.10 6.06
CA PHE A 141 6.65 2.32 5.29
C PHE A 141 5.38 3.09 4.96
N GLY A 142 4.24 2.40 4.88
CA GLY A 142 3.02 2.93 4.28
C GLY A 142 3.09 3.07 2.77
N LEU A 143 1.96 3.40 2.16
CA LEU A 143 1.83 3.74 0.76
C LEU A 143 1.14 5.08 0.59
N PRO A 144 1.59 5.91 -0.36
CA PRO A 144 0.86 7.11 -0.72
C PRO A 144 -0.36 6.80 -1.58
N ASP A 145 -1.14 7.83 -1.90
CA ASP A 145 -2.16 7.77 -2.95
C ASP A 145 -1.52 7.55 -4.34
N GLU A 146 -2.28 6.98 -5.26
CA GLU A 146 -1.96 6.71 -6.65
C GLU A 146 -1.53 7.97 -7.41
N SER A 147 -2.01 9.15 -7.00
CA SER A 147 -1.57 10.43 -7.54
C SER A 147 -0.07 10.69 -7.38
N CYS A 148 0.60 10.04 -6.42
CA CYS A 148 2.04 10.19 -6.20
C CYS A 148 2.89 9.56 -7.31
N ASN A 149 2.44 8.43 -7.86
CA ASN A 149 3.03 7.78 -9.02
C ASN A 149 1.95 6.91 -9.65
N THR A 150 1.36 7.39 -10.75
CA THR A 150 0.33 6.64 -11.47
C THR A 150 0.89 5.34 -12.03
N TYR A 151 0.07 4.29 -12.00
CA TYR A 151 0.37 2.96 -12.50
C TYR A 151 0.80 3.01 -13.96
N SER A 152 1.97 2.41 -14.22
CA SER A 152 2.56 2.36 -15.55
C SER A 152 2.97 0.93 -15.93
N ALA A 153 2.55 -0.08 -15.15
CA ALA A 153 2.92 -1.49 -15.32
C ALA A 153 4.44 -1.71 -15.46
N THR A 154 5.22 -1.00 -14.64
CA THR A 154 6.68 -1.19 -14.51
C THR A 154 7.05 -1.38 -13.04
N ASP A 155 8.31 -1.56 -12.73
CA ASP A 155 8.77 -1.81 -11.37
C ASP A 155 10.16 -1.24 -11.10
N HIS A 156 10.77 -1.67 -10.00
CA HIS A 156 12.12 -1.33 -9.57
C HIS A 156 13.22 -1.54 -10.64
N THR A 157 13.01 -2.44 -11.62
CA THR A 157 14.04 -2.78 -12.63
C THR A 157 14.37 -1.63 -13.58
N LYS A 158 13.48 -0.63 -13.69
CA LYS A 158 13.71 0.58 -14.50
C LYS A 158 14.70 1.57 -13.89
N PHE A 159 15.04 1.41 -12.61
CA PHE A 159 16.00 2.25 -11.91
C PHE A 159 17.40 1.65 -11.95
N ASP A 160 18.40 2.44 -11.56
CA ASP A 160 19.77 1.96 -11.43
C ASP A 160 19.85 0.87 -10.36
N GLN A 161 20.24 -0.34 -10.78
CA GLN A 161 20.34 -1.54 -9.93
C GLN A 161 21.49 -1.46 -8.92
N SER A 162 22.39 -0.48 -9.05
CA SER A 162 23.42 -0.20 -8.03
C SER A 162 22.88 0.53 -6.80
N LEU A 163 21.66 1.08 -6.88
CA LEU A 163 21.02 1.74 -5.75
C LEU A 163 20.69 0.73 -4.66
N LYS A 164 21.02 1.09 -3.41
CA LYS A 164 20.71 0.27 -2.23
C LYS A 164 19.30 0.51 -1.69
N HIS A 165 18.68 1.62 -2.07
CA HIS A 165 17.39 2.06 -1.55
C HIS A 165 16.54 2.61 -2.69
N CYS A 166 15.22 2.52 -2.54
CA CYS A 166 14.28 3.07 -3.51
C CYS A 166 14.51 4.59 -3.67
N PRO A 167 14.60 5.12 -4.91
CA PRO A 167 14.63 6.57 -5.13
C PRO A 167 13.40 7.25 -4.52
N LEU A 168 13.57 8.40 -3.87
CA LEU A 168 12.45 9.14 -3.25
C LEU A 168 11.34 9.49 -4.26
N GLY A 169 11.71 9.90 -5.48
CA GLY A 169 10.74 10.20 -6.54
C GLY A 169 9.98 8.97 -7.05
N ALA A 170 10.49 7.77 -6.77
CA ALA A 170 9.81 6.52 -7.10
C ALA A 170 8.73 6.15 -6.06
N VAL A 171 8.78 6.74 -4.86
CA VAL A 171 7.70 6.68 -3.86
C VAL A 171 6.63 7.70 -4.21
N CYS A 172 6.99 8.98 -4.29
CA CYS A 172 6.07 10.05 -4.67
C CYS A 172 6.80 11.18 -5.41
N ARG A 173 6.21 11.62 -6.52
CA ARG A 173 6.77 12.68 -7.36
C ARG A 173 5.67 13.67 -7.73
N ASN A 174 6.07 14.92 -7.90
CA ASN A 174 5.28 15.92 -8.59
C ASN A 174 6.10 16.52 -9.74
N CYS A 175 5.42 16.95 -10.79
CA CYS A 175 6.02 17.58 -11.97
C CYS A 175 5.18 18.79 -12.38
N MET A 176 5.82 19.93 -12.60
CA MET A 176 5.14 21.16 -13.05
C MET A 176 5.93 21.87 -14.15
N PRO A 177 5.25 22.56 -15.07
CA PRO A 177 5.89 23.36 -16.12
C PRO A 177 6.40 24.69 -15.54
N LEU A 178 7.41 24.61 -14.66
CA LEU A 178 8.02 25.79 -14.02
C LEU A 178 8.97 26.55 -14.95
N ASN A 179 9.44 25.89 -16.02
CA ASN A 179 10.34 26.46 -17.02
C ASN A 179 9.77 26.23 -18.42
N ASP A 180 9.95 27.20 -19.33
CA ASP A 180 9.40 27.18 -20.70
C ASP A 180 9.89 26.02 -21.58
N THR A 181 10.95 25.32 -21.16
CA THR A 181 11.64 24.31 -21.99
C THR A 181 11.44 22.87 -21.51
N ALA A 182 11.04 22.66 -20.25
CA ALA A 182 10.85 21.32 -19.69
C ALA A 182 10.07 21.35 -18.37
N ASP A 183 9.27 20.30 -18.14
CA ASP A 183 8.67 20.04 -16.84
C ASP A 183 9.76 19.84 -15.80
N THR A 184 9.60 20.52 -14.67
CA THR A 184 10.45 20.34 -13.50
C THR A 184 9.78 19.32 -12.59
N CYS A 185 10.46 18.21 -12.33
CA CYS A 185 9.98 17.17 -11.41
C CYS A 185 10.80 17.15 -10.12
N TRP A 186 10.14 16.89 -8.99
CA TRP A 186 10.80 16.68 -7.69
C TRP A 186 10.11 15.55 -6.92
N ALA A 187 10.85 14.98 -5.98
CA ALA A 187 10.30 14.03 -5.02
C ALA A 187 9.49 14.78 -3.96
N VAL A 188 8.27 14.32 -3.71
CA VAL A 188 7.46 14.77 -2.58
C VAL A 188 7.96 14.02 -1.35
N LYS A 189 8.55 14.74 -0.40
CA LYS A 189 9.31 14.12 0.70
C LYS A 189 8.43 13.59 1.82
N SER A 190 7.25 14.19 2.00
CA SER A 190 6.31 13.85 3.05
C SER A 190 4.90 13.74 2.45
N PRO A 191 4.61 12.72 1.63
CA PRO A 191 3.23 12.48 1.20
C PRO A 191 2.38 11.98 2.37
N ILE A 192 1.05 12.03 2.25
CA ILE A 192 0.16 11.23 3.10
C ILE A 192 0.46 9.77 2.86
N LEU A 193 0.61 8.99 3.94
CA LEU A 193 0.91 7.56 3.89
C LEU A 193 -0.16 6.78 4.64
N TYR A 194 -0.73 5.80 3.95
CA TYR A 194 -1.65 4.82 4.51
C TYR A 194 -0.88 3.57 4.89
N LYS A 195 -1.11 3.05 6.10
CA LYS A 195 -0.45 1.82 6.56
C LYS A 195 -1.48 0.73 6.86
N VAL A 196 -0.94 -0.42 7.24
CA VAL A 196 -1.69 -1.53 7.82
C VAL A 196 -1.17 -1.73 9.23
N LYS A 197 -2.07 -1.64 10.23
CA LYS A 197 -1.72 -1.83 11.64
C LYS A 197 -1.65 -3.31 12.02
N SER A 198 -2.46 -4.14 11.37
CA SER A 198 -2.54 -5.58 11.60
C SER A 198 -3.00 -6.34 10.36
N TRP A 199 -2.65 -7.62 10.29
CA TRP A 199 -3.14 -8.53 9.25
C TRP A 199 -3.21 -9.95 9.79
N GLY A 200 -3.98 -10.78 9.09
CA GLY A 200 -4.11 -12.18 9.43
C GLY A 200 -4.39 -13.06 8.23
N LYS A 201 -3.89 -14.30 8.28
CA LYS A 201 -4.28 -15.38 7.38
C LYS A 201 -5.62 -15.97 7.84
N ILE A 202 -6.53 -16.24 6.92
CA ILE A 202 -7.76 -16.98 7.22
C ILE A 202 -7.42 -18.45 7.09
N GLU A 203 -7.09 -19.07 8.22
CA GLU A 203 -6.76 -20.49 8.31
C GLU A 203 -7.56 -21.10 9.46
N THR A 204 -8.17 -22.25 9.19
CA THR A 204 -9.00 -22.98 10.14
C THR A 204 -8.36 -24.32 10.49
N ALA A 205 -8.64 -24.84 11.69
CA ALA A 205 -8.17 -26.16 12.10
C ALA A 205 -8.77 -27.28 11.23
N HIS A 206 -9.99 -27.05 10.72
CA HIS A 206 -10.71 -27.97 9.86
C HIS A 206 -11.13 -27.28 8.57
N LYS A 207 -10.70 -27.79 7.42
CA LYS A 207 -11.05 -27.25 6.10
C LYS A 207 -12.56 -27.08 5.86
N SER A 208 -13.38 -27.90 6.51
CA SER A 208 -14.85 -27.76 6.46
C SER A 208 -15.38 -26.44 7.03
N GLU A 209 -14.56 -25.70 7.80
CA GLU A 209 -14.90 -24.40 8.38
C GLU A 209 -14.38 -23.23 7.53
N GLN A 210 -13.53 -23.50 6.53
CA GLN A 210 -12.83 -22.48 5.76
C GLN A 210 -13.80 -21.54 5.02
N GLU A 211 -14.81 -22.10 4.35
CA GLU A 211 -15.89 -21.34 3.71
C GLU A 211 -16.56 -20.39 4.70
N SER A 212 -16.95 -20.91 5.88
CA SER A 212 -17.63 -20.12 6.90
C SER A 212 -16.72 -19.06 7.54
N ALA A 213 -15.41 -19.33 7.67
CA ALA A 213 -14.43 -18.39 8.17
C ALA A 213 -14.23 -17.21 7.19
N MET A 214 -14.11 -17.50 5.90
CA MET A 214 -14.06 -16.47 4.85
C MET A 214 -15.32 -15.61 4.85
N MET A 215 -16.51 -16.22 4.89
CA MET A 215 -17.78 -15.48 4.96
C MET A 215 -17.86 -14.61 6.22
N SER A 216 -17.43 -15.15 7.37
CA SER A 216 -17.46 -14.44 8.66
C SER A 216 -16.55 -13.21 8.64
N GLU A 217 -15.34 -13.34 8.08
CA GLU A 217 -14.40 -12.23 7.95
C GLU A 217 -14.94 -11.16 6.99
N ILE A 218 -15.42 -11.58 5.82
CA ILE A 218 -15.97 -10.67 4.82
C ILE A 218 -17.16 -9.90 5.40
N TYR A 219 -18.10 -10.58 6.05
CA TYR A 219 -19.30 -9.96 6.60
C TYR A 219 -19.00 -8.93 7.68
N GLN A 220 -18.04 -9.24 8.56
CA GLN A 220 -17.79 -8.45 9.77
C GLN A 220 -16.80 -7.30 9.55
N ARG A 221 -15.80 -7.49 8.67
CA ARG A 221 -14.67 -6.55 8.57
C ARG A 221 -14.33 -6.08 7.16
N GLY A 222 -14.95 -6.61 6.11
CA GLY A 222 -14.68 -6.18 4.73
C GLY A 222 -14.04 -7.26 3.85
N PRO A 223 -13.86 -6.99 2.55
CA PRO A 223 -13.29 -7.93 1.59
C PRO A 223 -11.96 -8.58 2.03
N ILE A 224 -11.60 -9.69 1.40
CA ILE A 224 -10.37 -10.45 1.68
C ILE A 224 -9.60 -10.66 0.38
N VAL A 225 -8.28 -10.77 0.45
CA VAL A 225 -7.46 -11.19 -0.70
C VAL A 225 -7.20 -12.68 -0.62
N CYS A 226 -7.42 -13.41 -1.70
CA CYS A 226 -7.12 -14.84 -1.79
C CYS A 226 -6.23 -15.12 -3.00
N SER A 227 -5.52 -16.23 -2.94
CA SER A 227 -4.86 -16.75 -4.15
C SER A 227 -5.80 -17.67 -4.92
N ILE A 228 -5.54 -17.85 -6.22
CA ILE A 228 -6.36 -18.69 -7.09
C ILE A 228 -5.50 -19.25 -8.23
N SER A 229 -5.90 -20.38 -8.79
CA SER A 229 -5.37 -20.89 -10.06
C SER A 229 -6.06 -20.22 -11.25
N THR A 230 -5.29 -19.85 -12.28
CA THR A 230 -5.84 -19.22 -13.51
C THR A 230 -5.63 -20.07 -14.76
N PRO A 231 -6.36 -21.19 -14.94
CA PRO A 231 -6.27 -22.01 -16.15
C PRO A 231 -6.72 -21.24 -17.40
N GLU A 232 -6.32 -21.72 -18.58
CA GLU A 232 -6.57 -21.01 -19.85
C GLU A 232 -8.06 -20.75 -20.15
N ASP A 233 -8.94 -21.70 -19.82
CA ASP A 233 -10.38 -21.59 -20.02
C ASP A 233 -11.01 -20.54 -19.09
N PHE A 234 -10.53 -20.42 -17.85
CA PHE A 234 -10.88 -19.30 -16.98
C PHE A 234 -10.35 -17.98 -17.55
N THR A 235 -9.03 -17.92 -17.82
CA THR A 235 -8.32 -16.69 -18.19
C THR A 235 -8.84 -16.09 -19.49
N TYR A 236 -8.97 -16.91 -20.53
CA TYR A 236 -9.33 -16.47 -21.88
C TYR A 236 -10.79 -16.76 -22.24
N GLY A 237 -11.47 -17.65 -21.52
CA GLY A 237 -12.83 -18.11 -21.83
C GLY A 237 -13.94 -17.51 -20.97
N TYR A 238 -13.67 -17.09 -19.72
CA TYR A 238 -14.71 -16.54 -18.85
C TYR A 238 -15.28 -15.22 -19.40
N ARG A 239 -16.61 -15.12 -19.45
CA ARG A 239 -17.34 -13.91 -19.89
C ARG A 239 -18.49 -13.52 -18.96
N GLY A 240 -18.87 -14.39 -18.02
CA GLY A 240 -19.98 -14.19 -17.10
C GLY A 240 -20.64 -15.50 -16.67
N GLY A 241 -21.49 -15.43 -15.65
CA GLY A 241 -22.09 -16.58 -14.99
C GLY A 241 -21.25 -17.13 -13.84
N ILE A 242 -21.75 -18.18 -13.18
CA ILE A 242 -20.99 -18.90 -12.14
C ILE A 242 -20.02 -19.85 -12.84
N TYR A 243 -18.72 -19.58 -12.70
CA TYR A 243 -17.65 -20.43 -13.21
C TYR A 243 -17.72 -21.82 -12.56
N LYS A 244 -17.67 -22.86 -13.41
CA LYS A 244 -17.70 -24.26 -12.99
C LYS A 244 -16.32 -24.86 -13.15
N ASP A 245 -15.70 -25.15 -12.02
CA ASP A 245 -14.37 -25.73 -11.97
C ASP A 245 -14.42 -27.25 -12.24
N PRO A 246 -13.56 -27.81 -13.13
CA PRO A 246 -13.35 -29.26 -13.23
C PRO A 246 -12.77 -29.94 -11.96
N LEU A 247 -12.41 -29.18 -10.91
CA LEU A 247 -11.93 -29.60 -9.58
C LEU A 247 -10.58 -30.35 -9.58
N ASN A 248 -9.66 -29.94 -10.46
CA ASN A 248 -8.36 -30.61 -10.64
C ASN A 248 -7.16 -29.72 -10.23
N TYR A 249 -7.38 -28.72 -9.37
CA TYR A 249 -6.37 -27.74 -8.97
C TYR A 249 -5.83 -28.00 -7.57
N THR A 250 -4.55 -27.68 -7.37
CA THR A 250 -3.83 -27.91 -6.12
C THR A 250 -3.12 -26.64 -5.69
N ARG A 251 -2.48 -26.66 -4.52
CA ARG A 251 -1.69 -25.52 -4.02
C ARG A 251 -0.58 -25.12 -4.99
N GLU A 252 -0.03 -26.08 -5.71
CA GLU A 252 1.06 -25.89 -6.67
C GLU A 252 0.61 -25.23 -7.98
N THR A 253 -0.68 -25.30 -8.31
CA THR A 253 -1.23 -24.66 -9.50
C THR A 253 -1.68 -23.21 -9.25
N VAL A 254 -1.59 -22.73 -8.01
CA VAL A 254 -2.02 -21.38 -7.63
C VAL A 254 -0.97 -20.36 -8.07
N ASP A 255 -1.39 -19.42 -8.93
CA ASP A 255 -0.51 -18.51 -9.66
C ASP A 255 -1.03 -17.06 -9.73
N HIS A 256 -2.18 -16.77 -9.11
CA HIS A 256 -2.83 -15.46 -9.18
C HIS A 256 -3.40 -15.02 -7.83
N ASN A 257 -3.64 -13.72 -7.63
CA ASN A 257 -4.27 -13.15 -6.45
C ASN A 257 -5.47 -12.29 -6.84
N VAL A 258 -6.58 -12.49 -6.14
CA VAL A 258 -7.86 -11.84 -6.39
C VAL A 258 -8.48 -11.42 -5.07
N GLU A 259 -9.49 -10.56 -5.13
CA GLU A 259 -10.19 -10.12 -3.94
C GLU A 259 -11.61 -10.70 -3.90
N VAL A 260 -11.99 -11.31 -2.79
CA VAL A 260 -13.34 -11.80 -2.55
C VAL A 260 -14.12 -10.73 -1.78
N THR A 261 -15.19 -10.23 -2.39
CA THR A 261 -15.96 -9.08 -1.90
C THR A 261 -17.34 -9.46 -1.34
N GLY A 262 -17.80 -10.68 -1.61
CA GLY A 262 -19.13 -11.11 -1.21
C GLY A 262 -19.46 -12.51 -1.71
N TRP A 263 -20.72 -12.90 -1.56
CA TRP A 263 -21.24 -14.18 -2.00
C TRP A 263 -22.73 -14.09 -2.33
N GLY A 264 -23.23 -15.11 -3.02
CA GLY A 264 -24.65 -15.29 -3.26
C GLY A 264 -25.01 -16.74 -3.54
N GLU A 265 -26.23 -16.91 -4.02
CA GLU A 265 -26.77 -18.17 -4.50
C GLU A 265 -27.67 -17.87 -5.70
N GLU A 266 -27.48 -18.59 -6.80
CA GLU A 266 -28.33 -18.49 -7.99
C GLU A 266 -28.78 -19.89 -8.39
N HIS A 267 -30.09 -20.10 -8.53
CA HIS A 267 -30.66 -21.41 -8.92
C HIS A 267 -30.15 -22.60 -8.07
N GLY A 268 -29.91 -22.37 -6.77
CA GLY A 268 -29.40 -23.39 -5.84
C GLY A 268 -27.88 -23.60 -5.89
N VAL A 269 -27.15 -22.82 -6.70
CA VAL A 269 -25.69 -22.87 -6.79
C VAL A 269 -25.10 -21.69 -5.99
N PRO A 270 -24.43 -21.96 -4.86
CA PRO A 270 -23.72 -20.93 -4.10
C PRO A 270 -22.49 -20.45 -4.86
N PHE A 271 -22.18 -19.15 -4.79
CA PHE A 271 -21.00 -18.58 -5.44
C PHE A 271 -20.34 -17.49 -4.60
N TRP A 272 -19.04 -17.29 -4.83
CA TRP A 272 -18.28 -16.11 -4.41
C TRP A 272 -18.38 -15.00 -5.45
N ILE A 273 -18.38 -13.75 -5.00
CA ILE A 273 -18.23 -12.55 -5.84
C ILE A 273 -16.78 -12.09 -5.72
N VAL A 274 -16.06 -12.11 -6.82
CA VAL A 274 -14.61 -11.93 -6.81
C VAL A 274 -14.19 -10.84 -7.78
N ARG A 275 -13.45 -9.85 -7.29
CA ARG A 275 -12.84 -8.80 -8.11
C ARG A 275 -11.51 -9.32 -8.67
N ASN A 276 -11.38 -9.24 -9.99
CA ASN A 276 -10.12 -9.50 -10.69
C ASN A 276 -9.39 -8.18 -11.00
N SER A 277 -8.15 -8.27 -11.48
CA SER A 277 -7.27 -7.14 -11.81
C SER A 277 -6.91 -7.07 -13.30
N TRP A 278 -7.81 -7.54 -14.17
CA TRP A 278 -7.60 -7.57 -15.63
C TRP A 278 -8.42 -6.53 -16.39
N GLY A 279 -8.94 -5.52 -15.70
CA GLY A 279 -9.72 -4.44 -16.27
C GLY A 279 -11.21 -4.74 -16.36
N THR A 280 -12.02 -3.69 -16.44
CA THR A 280 -13.49 -3.78 -16.46
C THR A 280 -14.05 -4.45 -17.72
N PHE A 281 -13.24 -4.59 -18.76
CA PHE A 281 -13.61 -5.28 -19.99
C PHE A 281 -13.55 -6.81 -19.89
N TRP A 282 -12.96 -7.35 -18.81
CA TRP A 282 -12.89 -8.78 -18.57
C TRP A 282 -14.03 -9.24 -17.65
N GLY A 283 -14.60 -10.42 -17.92
CA GLY A 283 -15.65 -11.02 -17.09
C GLY A 283 -16.88 -10.14 -16.93
N GLU A 284 -17.36 -10.04 -15.70
CA GLU A 284 -18.53 -9.26 -15.29
C GLU A 284 -18.07 -7.89 -14.79
N MET A 285 -17.74 -6.96 -15.68
CA MET A 285 -17.23 -5.62 -15.33
C MET A 285 -15.93 -5.65 -14.50
N GLY A 286 -15.04 -6.60 -14.77
CA GLY A 286 -13.80 -6.85 -14.02
C GLY A 286 -13.97 -7.79 -12.83
N PHE A 287 -15.19 -8.28 -12.59
CA PHE A 287 -15.50 -9.29 -11.58
C PHE A 287 -15.78 -10.64 -12.22
N PHE A 288 -15.86 -11.67 -11.39
CA PHE A 288 -16.37 -12.97 -11.76
C PHE A 288 -17.10 -13.60 -10.57
N ARG A 289 -17.95 -14.57 -10.90
CA ARG A 289 -18.59 -15.45 -9.94
C ARG A 289 -18.05 -16.86 -10.10
N ILE A 290 -17.73 -17.50 -8.98
CA ILE A 290 -17.16 -18.85 -8.94
C ILE A 290 -17.87 -19.67 -7.87
N GLU A 291 -18.11 -20.95 -8.13
CA GLU A 291 -18.83 -21.83 -7.21
C GLU A 291 -18.15 -21.89 -5.83
N ARG A 292 -18.97 -21.79 -4.78
CA ARG A 292 -18.55 -21.71 -3.38
C ARG A 292 -18.83 -23.02 -2.64
N GLY A 293 -17.97 -23.38 -1.69
CA GLY A 293 -18.08 -24.56 -0.83
C GLY A 293 -17.48 -25.83 -1.44
N ILE A 294 -16.89 -25.74 -2.64
CA ILE A 294 -16.24 -26.85 -3.34
C ILE A 294 -14.77 -26.59 -3.63
N ASN A 295 -14.19 -25.52 -3.06
CA ASN A 295 -12.81 -25.10 -3.29
C ASN A 295 -12.45 -24.91 -4.78
N SER A 296 -13.33 -24.29 -5.55
CA SER A 296 -13.12 -24.04 -6.98
C SER A 296 -11.86 -23.21 -7.25
N LEU A 297 -11.06 -23.63 -8.24
CA LEU A 297 -9.75 -23.09 -8.61
C LEU A 297 -8.79 -22.97 -7.41
N PHE A 298 -8.98 -23.87 -6.44
CA PHE A 298 -8.25 -23.89 -5.17
C PHE A 298 -8.41 -22.62 -4.33
N LEU A 299 -9.45 -21.79 -4.56
CA LEU A 299 -9.63 -20.47 -3.95
C LEU A 299 -9.73 -20.52 -2.42
N GLU A 300 -10.52 -21.44 -1.86
CA GLU A 300 -10.88 -21.46 -0.43
C GLU A 300 -9.74 -21.98 0.45
N ASP A 301 -9.07 -23.04 -0.01
CA ASP A 301 -7.88 -23.62 0.63
C ASP A 301 -6.58 -22.88 0.25
N SER A 302 -6.69 -21.80 -0.53
CA SER A 302 -5.55 -20.96 -0.90
C SER A 302 -5.03 -20.12 0.28
N ASP A 303 -4.10 -19.22 -0.02
CA ASP A 303 -3.66 -18.21 0.94
C ASP A 303 -4.65 -17.02 0.91
N CYS A 304 -5.68 -17.09 1.76
CA CYS A 304 -6.61 -15.99 2.01
C CYS A 304 -6.17 -15.12 3.20
N TRP A 305 -6.23 -13.81 3.06
CA TRP A 305 -5.74 -12.84 4.03
C TRP A 305 -6.70 -11.67 4.19
N TYR A 306 -6.68 -11.09 5.39
CA TYR A 306 -7.28 -9.82 5.71
C TYR A 306 -6.24 -8.87 6.30
N ALA A 307 -6.54 -7.57 6.27
CA ALA A 307 -5.73 -6.53 6.89
C ALA A 307 -6.64 -5.48 7.53
N GLU A 308 -6.13 -4.79 8.55
CA GLU A 308 -6.77 -3.60 9.11
C GLU A 308 -5.94 -2.37 8.72
N PRO A 309 -6.46 -1.53 7.81
CA PRO A 309 -5.75 -0.32 7.42
C PRO A 309 -5.88 0.80 8.45
N GLU A 310 -4.95 1.76 8.37
CA GLU A 310 -4.98 3.02 9.12
C GLU A 310 -4.86 4.23 8.17
N HIS A 311 -5.51 5.33 8.55
CA HIS A 311 -5.56 6.59 7.81
C HIS A 311 -5.25 7.80 8.72
N GLU A 312 -4.42 7.61 9.75
CA GLU A 312 -4.12 8.63 10.78
C GLU A 312 -3.61 9.95 10.17
N MET A 313 -2.68 9.90 9.21
CA MET A 313 -2.17 11.12 8.56
C MET A 313 -3.25 11.90 7.78
N GLU A 314 -4.25 11.20 7.24
CA GLU A 314 -5.37 11.87 6.57
C GLU A 314 -6.30 12.51 7.60
N ASP A 315 -6.59 11.83 8.72
CA ASP A 315 -7.35 12.39 9.84
C ASP A 315 -6.68 13.66 10.38
N GLU A 316 -5.35 13.65 10.51
CA GLU A 316 -4.57 14.84 10.91
C GLU A 316 -4.69 16.00 9.91
N VAL A 317 -4.87 15.73 8.61
CA VAL A 317 -5.16 16.77 7.62
C VAL A 317 -6.59 17.28 7.76
N GLU A 318 -7.56 16.39 7.96
CA GLU A 318 -8.97 16.78 8.16
C GLU A 318 -9.16 17.62 9.43
N ASP A 319 -8.41 17.29 10.50
CA ASP A 319 -8.40 18.03 11.76
C ASP A 319 -7.58 19.34 11.69
N GLY A 320 -6.86 19.56 10.59
CA GLY A 320 -6.06 20.77 10.36
C GLY A 320 -4.73 20.81 11.11
N GLU A 321 -4.25 19.69 11.64
CA GLU A 321 -2.92 19.55 12.24
C GLU A 321 -1.84 19.46 11.15
N LEU A 322 -2.17 18.85 10.01
CA LEU A 322 -1.33 18.80 8.82
C LEU A 322 -1.91 19.67 7.69
N VAL A 323 -1.04 20.42 7.03
CA VAL A 323 -1.38 21.24 5.86
C VAL A 323 -0.69 20.69 4.62
N GLY A 324 -1.45 20.44 3.56
CA GLY A 324 -0.94 19.95 2.29
C GLY A 324 -0.26 21.03 1.46
N SER A 325 0.89 20.70 0.88
CA SER A 325 1.57 21.50 -0.15
C SER A 325 1.97 20.62 -1.33
N MET A 326 2.36 21.25 -2.44
CA MET A 326 2.93 20.55 -3.61
C MET A 326 4.27 19.83 -3.32
N TYR A 327 4.85 20.03 -2.13
CA TYR A 327 6.08 19.39 -1.67
C TYR A 327 5.83 18.30 -0.61
N GLY A 328 4.58 18.11 -0.21
CA GLY A 328 4.15 17.20 0.85
C GLY A 328 3.39 17.92 1.95
N VAL A 329 3.06 17.20 3.01
CA VAL A 329 2.40 17.72 4.21
C VAL A 329 3.39 18.34 5.20
N LEU A 330 2.96 19.41 5.85
CA LEU A 330 3.70 20.16 6.87
C LEU A 330 2.86 20.28 8.14
N ASP A 331 3.51 20.37 9.30
CA ASP A 331 2.83 20.67 10.57
C ASP A 331 2.29 22.11 10.53
N ALA A 332 0.99 22.30 10.76
CA ALA A 332 0.32 23.60 10.72
C ALA A 332 0.96 24.63 11.68
N LYS A 333 1.53 24.17 12.81
CA LYS A 333 2.22 25.04 13.78
C LYS A 333 3.56 25.56 13.25
N SER A 334 4.19 24.84 12.30
CA SER A 334 5.42 25.28 11.66
C SER A 334 5.20 26.42 10.66
N GLU A 335 4.02 26.52 10.04
CA GLU A 335 3.67 27.64 9.14
C GLU A 335 3.27 28.92 9.90
N GLN A 336 2.57 28.80 11.04
CA GLN A 336 2.22 29.97 11.87
C GLN A 336 3.45 30.67 12.48
N GLY A 337 4.60 29.99 12.57
CA GLY A 337 5.88 30.59 12.91
C GLY A 337 6.55 31.33 11.75
N SER A 338 6.22 30.98 10.50
CA SER A 338 6.85 31.52 9.29
C SER A 338 6.24 32.86 8.85
N GLU A 339 4.94 33.07 9.02
CA GLU A 339 4.27 34.35 8.67
C GLU A 339 4.63 35.51 9.62
N ARG A 340 5.29 35.25 10.75
CA ARG A 340 5.84 36.29 11.64
C ARG A 340 7.33 36.57 11.49
N GLU A 341 8.04 35.83 10.64
CA GLU A 341 9.49 36.00 10.43
C GLU A 341 9.85 36.53 9.02
N SER A 342 8.99 37.35 8.40
CA SER A 342 9.45 38.29 7.38
C SER A 342 9.87 39.59 8.05
N THR A 343 11.06 39.62 8.69
CA THR A 343 11.90 40.84 8.88
C THR A 343 13.22 40.65 9.65
N THR A 344 13.57 39.48 10.18
CA THR A 344 14.83 39.36 10.96
C THR A 344 15.84 38.41 10.31
N ALA A 345 17.03 38.94 10.02
CA ALA A 345 18.13 38.26 9.37
C ALA A 345 18.48 36.91 10.02
N ALA A 346 18.79 35.91 9.17
CA ALA A 346 19.11 34.56 9.58
C ALA A 346 20.19 34.49 10.70
N PRO A 347 20.05 33.57 11.67
CA PRO A 347 20.98 33.49 12.80
C PRO A 347 22.42 33.19 12.36
N SER A 348 23.34 33.88 13.01
CA SER A 348 24.79 33.77 12.81
C SER A 348 25.27 32.34 13.11
N LYS A 349 26.47 31.99 12.61
CA LYS A 349 27.10 30.70 12.92
C LYS A 349 27.30 30.47 14.43
N LEU A 350 27.46 31.55 15.20
CA LEU A 350 27.64 31.48 16.66
C LEU A 350 26.32 31.15 17.39
N GLU A 351 25.20 31.74 16.98
CA GLU A 351 23.87 31.43 17.55
C GLU A 351 23.48 29.98 17.26
N ARG A 352 23.70 29.50 16.03
CA ARG A 352 23.48 28.09 15.67
C ARG A 352 24.37 27.12 16.46
N ALA A 353 25.58 27.54 16.85
CA ALA A 353 26.46 26.74 17.68
C ALA A 353 25.97 26.70 19.14
N LEU A 354 25.52 27.83 19.67
CA LEU A 354 24.95 27.92 21.02
C LEU A 354 23.65 27.09 21.15
N ASP A 355 22.79 27.09 20.13
CA ASP A 355 21.57 26.29 20.13
C ASP A 355 21.85 24.79 20.12
N LYS A 356 22.87 24.35 19.38
CA LYS A 356 23.30 22.94 19.39
C LYS A 356 23.82 22.51 20.77
N VAL A 357 24.61 23.36 21.42
CA VAL A 357 25.10 23.09 22.78
C VAL A 357 23.94 23.04 23.77
N ARG A 358 22.96 23.94 23.64
CA ARG A 358 21.76 23.95 24.47
C ARG A 358 20.92 22.68 24.32
N LEU A 359 20.70 22.23 23.08
CA LEU A 359 19.94 21.01 22.80
C LEU A 359 20.62 19.78 23.38
N GLU A 360 21.94 19.70 23.28
CA GLU A 360 22.70 18.59 23.85
C GLU A 360 22.62 18.58 25.38
N ILE A 361 22.73 19.74 26.04
CA ILE A 361 22.54 19.85 27.50
C ILE A 361 21.13 19.41 27.92
N GLN A 362 20.09 19.81 27.17
CA GLN A 362 18.71 19.39 27.44
C GLN A 362 18.49 17.88 27.24
N LYS A 363 19.19 17.28 26.28
CA LYS A 363 19.15 15.84 26.06
C LYS A 363 19.81 15.08 27.21
N GLN A 364 20.96 15.55 27.69
CA GLN A 364 21.65 14.96 28.84
C GLN A 364 20.87 15.16 30.16
N LEU A 365 20.16 16.27 30.31
CA LEU A 365 19.26 16.53 31.45
C LEU A 365 18.14 15.49 31.58
N LYS A 366 17.59 15.01 30.47
CA LYS A 366 16.55 13.96 30.48
C LYS A 366 17.08 12.58 30.85
N LEU A 367 18.40 12.38 30.84
CA LEU A 367 19.06 11.11 31.11
C LEU A 367 19.73 11.07 32.50
N ALA A 368 19.81 12.19 33.20
CA ALA A 368 20.52 12.30 34.48
C ALA A 368 19.58 12.04 35.67
N ASP A 369 19.84 11.01 36.46
CA ASP A 369 19.06 10.60 37.65
C ASP A 369 19.60 11.19 38.98
N ASN A 370 20.64 12.03 38.90
CA ASN A 370 21.27 12.67 40.05
C ASN A 370 20.89 14.15 40.14
N THR A 371 20.24 14.54 41.25
CA THR A 371 19.68 15.88 41.49
C THR A 371 20.74 16.99 41.42
N ALA A 372 22.00 16.72 41.80
CA ALA A 372 23.08 17.71 41.72
C ALA A 372 23.53 17.98 40.27
N VAL A 373 23.46 16.97 39.39
CA VAL A 373 23.79 17.10 37.95
C VAL A 373 22.67 17.85 37.22
N GLN A 374 21.41 17.62 37.61
CA GLN A 374 20.28 18.34 37.05
C GLN A 374 20.31 19.84 37.38
N VAL A 375 20.70 20.21 38.61
CA VAL A 375 20.81 21.63 39.01
C VAL A 375 21.95 22.32 38.25
N ALA A 376 23.14 21.73 38.18
CA ALA A 376 24.27 22.33 37.45
C ALA A 376 24.01 22.46 35.94
N ALA A 377 23.31 21.50 35.34
CA ALA A 377 22.95 21.55 33.92
C ALA A 377 21.82 22.56 33.63
N ALA A 378 20.88 22.76 34.57
CA ALA A 378 19.87 23.81 34.47
C ALA A 378 20.50 25.22 34.54
N GLU A 379 21.46 25.42 35.44
CA GLU A 379 22.23 26.67 35.54
C GLU A 379 23.04 26.96 34.27
N ALA A 380 23.65 25.92 33.68
CA ALA A 380 24.37 26.05 32.40
C ALA A 380 23.43 26.42 31.22
N ALA A 381 22.23 25.84 31.17
CA ALA A 381 21.23 26.17 30.16
C ALA A 381 20.72 27.62 30.29
N ASP A 382 20.51 28.11 31.52
CA ASP A 382 20.11 29.50 31.79
C ASP A 382 21.23 30.50 31.44
N ALA A 383 22.49 30.16 31.74
CA ALA A 383 23.64 30.98 31.34
C ALA A 383 23.77 31.10 29.82
N LEU A 384 23.56 30.01 29.07
CA LEU A 384 23.56 30.02 27.60
C LEU A 384 22.41 30.86 27.03
N GLN A 385 21.23 30.82 27.65
CA GLN A 385 20.10 31.65 27.25
C GLN A 385 20.39 33.14 27.44
N LYS A 386 21.03 33.52 28.55
CA LYS A 386 21.46 34.91 28.81
C LYS A 386 22.52 35.38 27.82
N ILE A 387 23.46 34.51 27.43
CA ILE A 387 24.46 34.82 26.40
C ILE A 387 23.79 35.04 25.04
N GLY A 388 22.84 34.18 24.65
CA GLY A 388 22.09 34.33 23.40
C GLY A 388 21.27 35.62 23.35
N ALA A 389 20.61 36.00 24.45
CA ALA A 389 19.87 37.25 24.56
C ALA A 389 20.79 38.49 24.47
N THR A 390 21.97 38.43 25.08
CA THR A 390 22.96 39.53 25.03
C THR A 390 23.53 39.71 23.62
N LEU A 391 23.82 38.61 22.91
CA LEU A 391 24.28 38.63 21.51
C LEU A 391 23.22 39.20 20.55
N SER A 392 21.95 38.85 20.78
CA SER A 392 20.81 39.38 20.02
C SER A 392 20.61 40.87 20.27
N GLY A 393 20.76 41.33 21.51
CA GLY A 393 20.70 42.75 21.87
C GLY A 393 21.84 43.59 21.29
N LEU A 394 23.06 43.04 21.20
CA LEU A 394 24.20 43.71 20.56
C LEU A 394 23.96 43.95 19.06
N LYS A 395 23.37 42.98 18.36
CA LYS A 395 23.00 43.12 16.93
C LYS A 395 21.97 44.22 16.68
N ALA A 396 20.97 44.33 17.55
CA ALA A 396 19.97 45.39 17.46
C ALA A 396 20.60 46.78 17.60
N SER A 397 21.56 46.96 18.52
CA SER A 397 22.27 48.24 18.67
C SER A 397 23.20 48.59 17.50
N THR A 398 23.82 47.59 16.85
CA THR A 398 24.68 47.81 15.68
C THR A 398 23.88 48.08 14.39
N ALA A 399 22.65 47.57 14.30
CA ALA A 399 21.75 47.86 13.19
C ALA A 399 21.22 49.30 13.26
N ASP A 400 20.93 49.81 14.47
CA ASP A 400 20.53 51.21 14.69
C ASP A 400 21.67 52.20 14.40
N GLN A 401 22.93 51.86 14.67
CA GLN A 401 24.09 52.70 14.33
C GLN A 401 24.48 52.70 12.84
N ALA A 402 24.03 51.70 12.07
CA ALA A 402 24.26 51.65 10.63
C ALA A 402 23.13 52.32 9.81
N ALA A 403 22.01 52.66 10.48
CA ALA A 403 20.84 53.31 9.90
C ALA A 403 20.75 54.83 10.19
N SER A 404 21.70 55.39 10.96
CA SER A 404 21.92 56.84 11.16
C SER A 404 23.15 57.30 10.39
#